data_AF-A0A521C896-F1
#
_entry.id   AF-A0A521C896-F1
#
_cell.length_a   1.000
_cell.length_b   1.000
_cell.length_c   1.000
_cell.angle_alpha   90.00
_cell.angle_beta   90.00
_cell.angle_gamma   90.00
#
_symmetry.space_group_name_H-M   'P 1'
#
loop_
_entity.id
_entity.type
_entity.pdbx_description
1 polymer ?
#
loop_
_entity_poly.entity_id
_entity_poly.type
_entity_poly.pdbx_seq_one_letter_code
_entity_poly.pdbx_strand_id
1 'polypeptide(L)' 'MSSKSQSAPVTEPSAMSKPRPLDRATEQLVERLRAARTANEMALIVGLKPIKGRSGPKIAY' A
#
# COMPACT_ATOMS: atom_id res chain seq x y z
N MET A 1 21.09 33.28 5.74
CA MET A 1 21.28 31.86 5.39
C MET A 1 20.39 31.04 6.31
N SER A 2 19.13 30.79 5.92
CA SER A 2 18.15 30.09 6.77
C SER A 2 17.94 28.67 6.24
N SER A 3 18.53 27.68 6.90
CA SER A 3 18.28 26.27 6.60
C SER A 3 17.17 25.74 7.51
N LYS A 4 16.11 25.29 6.86
CA LYS A 4 14.84 24.86 7.43
C LYS A 4 14.99 23.44 7.99
N SER A 5 14.68 23.28 9.28
CA SER A 5 14.69 22.01 10.01
C SER A 5 13.73 21.00 9.37
N GLN A 6 14.25 19.81 9.05
CA GLN A 6 13.48 18.70 8.50
C GLN A 6 13.12 17.77 9.67
N SER A 7 11.88 17.86 10.15
CA SER A 7 11.35 16.99 11.20
C SER A 7 11.05 15.60 10.63
N ALA A 8 11.65 14.56 11.21
CA ALA A 8 11.35 13.17 10.91
C ALA A 8 9.89 12.82 11.29
N PRO A 9 9.21 11.93 10.55
CA PRO A 9 7.85 11.51 10.90
C PRO A 9 7.86 10.70 12.19
N VAL A 10 7.04 11.13 13.16
CA VAL A 10 6.77 10.43 14.41
C VAL A 10 5.94 9.20 14.09
N THR A 11 6.51 8.01 14.23
CA THR A 11 5.78 6.75 14.16
C THR A 11 5.09 6.54 15.51
N GLU A 12 3.84 6.98 15.64
CA GLU A 12 2.99 6.59 16.77
C GLU A 12 2.76 5.07 16.72
N PRO A 13 2.95 4.35 17.84
CA PRO A 13 2.64 2.92 17.90
C PRO A 13 1.13 2.73 17.78
N SER A 14 0.69 2.30 16.59
CA SER A 14 -0.69 1.92 16.32
C SER A 14 -1.15 0.89 17.36
N ALA A 15 -2.09 1.28 18.22
CA ALA A 15 -2.76 0.37 19.14
C ALA A 15 -3.33 -0.82 18.33
N MET A 16 -2.78 -2.01 18.53
CA MET A 16 -3.25 -3.21 17.84
C MET A 16 -4.65 -3.55 18.33
N SER A 17 -5.66 -3.13 17.56
CA SER A 17 -7.02 -3.61 17.74
C SER A 17 -7.05 -5.12 17.56
N LYS A 18 -7.69 -5.83 18.50
CA LYS A 18 -7.85 -7.30 18.44
C LYS A 18 -8.40 -7.71 17.07
N PRO A 19 -7.84 -8.75 16.41
CA PRO A 19 -8.29 -9.17 15.09
C PRO A 19 -9.74 -9.66 15.19
N ARG A 20 -10.65 -8.94 14.53
CA ARG A 20 -12.02 -9.41 14.31
C ARG A 20 -11.99 -10.42 13.15
N PRO A 21 -12.86 -11.45 13.16
CA PRO A 21 -13.06 -12.29 11.98
C PRO A 21 -13.36 -11.40 10.78
N LEU A 22 -12.66 -11.64 9.67
CA LEU A 22 -12.88 -10.92 8.43
C LEU A 22 -14.19 -11.40 7.80
N ASP A 23 -14.94 -10.49 7.19
CA ASP A 23 -16.05 -10.88 6.32
C ASP A 23 -15.51 -11.58 5.06
N ARG A 24 -16.31 -12.46 4.44
CA ARG A 24 -15.90 -13.24 3.25
C ARG A 24 -15.47 -12.35 2.09
N ALA A 25 -16.11 -11.20 1.91
CA ALA A 25 -15.71 -10.24 0.89
C ALA A 25 -14.30 -9.68 1.15
N THR A 26 -13.97 -9.49 2.43
CA THR A 26 -12.63 -9.05 2.85
C THR A 26 -11.61 -10.16 2.66
N GLU A 27 -11.94 -11.41 2.97
CA GLU A 27 -11.05 -12.56 2.72
C GLU A 27 -10.71 -12.68 1.23
N GLN A 28 -11.70 -12.58 0.34
CA GLN A 28 -11.47 -12.60 -1.10
C GLN A 28 -10.66 -11.41 -1.61
N LEU A 29 -10.83 -10.24 -1.00
CA LEU A 29 -10.00 -9.06 -1.31
C LEU A 29 -8.55 -9.30 -0.89
N VAL A 30 -8.33 -9.81 0.33
CA VAL A 30 -6.99 -10.13 0.86
C VAL A 30 -6.30 -11.18 0.00
N GLU A 31 -7.00 -12.23 -0.43
CA GLU A 31 -6.43 -13.26 -1.29
C GLU A 31 -5.98 -12.69 -2.64
N ARG A 32 -6.80 -11.83 -3.26
CA ARG A 32 -6.43 -11.14 -4.52
C ARG A 32 -5.22 -10.22 -4.32
N LEU A 33 -5.19 -9.47 -3.23
CA LEU A 33 -4.06 -8.60 -2.89
C LEU A 33 -2.78 -9.40 -2.66
N ARG A 34 -2.88 -10.56 -2.01
CA ARG A 34 -1.73 -11.45 -1.75
C ARG A 34 -1.16 -12.04 -3.04
N ALA A 35 -2.01 -12.28 -4.05
CA ALA A 35 -1.59 -12.80 -5.35
C ALA A 35 -0.93 -11.74 -6.25
N ALA A 36 -1.13 -10.45 -5.99
CA ALA A 36 -0.63 -9.36 -6.82
C ALA A 36 0.91 -9.27 -6.81
N ARG A 37 1.51 -9.11 -7.99
CA ARG A 37 2.96 -9.01 -8.20
C ARG A 37 3.44 -7.59 -8.46
N THR A 38 2.53 -6.70 -8.85
CA THR A 38 2.87 -5.32 -9.21
C THR A 38 1.96 -4.31 -8.49
N ALA A 39 2.46 -3.09 -8.29
CA ALA A 39 1.66 -2.01 -7.70
C ALA A 39 0.43 -1.66 -8.55
N ASN A 40 0.51 -1.85 -9.87
CA ASN A 40 -0.62 -1.62 -10.77
C ASN A 40 -1.69 -2.71 -10.64
N GLU A 41 -1.32 -3.97 -10.41
CA GLU A 41 -2.28 -5.03 -10.08
C GLU A 41 -3.01 -4.74 -8.77
N MET A 42 -2.27 -4.32 -7.73
CA MET A 42 -2.90 -3.92 -6.45
C MET A 42 -3.89 -2.77 -6.65
N ALA A 43 -3.50 -1.73 -7.41
CA ALA A 43 -4.35 -0.58 -7.70
C ALA A 43 -5.67 -1.01 -8.37
N LEU A 44 -5.62 -1.92 -9.34
CA LEU A 44 -6.81 -2.45 -10.00
C LEU A 44 -7.72 -3.23 -9.03
N ILE A 45 -7.14 -4.04 -8.14
CA ILE A 45 -7.90 -4.84 -7.15
C ILE A 45 -8.69 -3.95 -6.20
N VAL A 46 -8.12 -2.81 -5.79
CA VAL A 46 -8.79 -1.85 -4.89
C VAL A 46 -9.62 -0.79 -5.63
N GLY A 47 -9.76 -0.90 -6.95
CA GLY A 47 -10.57 0.03 -7.76
C GLY A 47 -9.92 1.39 -8.02
N LEU A 48 -8.61 1.50 -7.86
CA LEU A 48 -7.84 2.70 -8.19
C LEU A 48 -7.38 2.68 -9.65
N LYS A 49 -7.10 3.86 -10.20
CA LYS A 49 -6.47 3.98 -11.51
C LYS A 49 -5.04 3.42 -11.48
N PRO A 50 -4.58 2.72 -12.52
CA PRO A 50 -3.19 2.30 -12.62
C PRO A 50 -2.23 3.48 -12.46
N ILE A 51 -1.12 3.24 -11.78
CA ILE A 51 -0.13 4.27 -11.52
C ILE A 51 0.67 4.50 -12.80
N LYS A 52 0.64 5.74 -13.29
CA LYS A 52 1.42 6.19 -14.43
C LYS A 52 2.72 6.81 -13.91
N GLY A 53 3.89 6.41 -14.44
CA GLY A 53 5.20 6.96 -14.05
C GLY A 53 6.11 5.99 -13.28
N ARG A 54 7.10 6.53 -12.55
CA ARG A 54 8.25 5.82 -11.90
C ARG A 54 7.93 4.61 -10.99
N SER A 55 6.66 4.31 -10.70
CA SER A 55 6.26 3.21 -9.83
C SER A 55 5.87 1.92 -10.57
N GLY A 56 5.96 1.90 -11.91
CA GLY A 56 5.87 0.64 -12.66
C GLY A 56 7.05 -0.30 -12.34
N PRO A 57 6.95 -1.60 -12.66
CA PRO A 57 8.08 -2.51 -12.57
C PRO A 57 9.27 -1.89 -13.29
N LYS A 58 10.31 -1.51 -12.53
CA LYS A 58 11.58 -1.07 -13.11
C LYS A 58 12.27 -2.33 -13.61
N ILE A 59 11.90 -2.77 -14.80
CA ILE A 59 12.72 -3.72 -15.53
C ILE A 59 13.97 -2.93 -15.89
N ALA A 60 15.03 -3.08 -15.09
CA ALA A 60 16.36 -2.64 -15.44
C ALA A 60 16.84 -3.58 -16.54
N TYR A 61 16.92 -3.07 -17.76
CA TYR A 61 17.67 -3.69 -18.84
C TYR A 61 19.14 -3.30 -18.71
#